data_AF-A0A2T1CQ77-F1
#
_entry.id   AF-A0A2T1CQ77-F1
#
_cell.length_a   1.000
_cell.length_b   1.000
_cell.length_c   1.000
_cell.angle_alpha   90.00
_cell.angle_beta   90.00
_cell.angle_gamma   90.00
#
_symmetry.space_group_name_H-M   'P 1'
#
loop_
_entity.id
_entity.type
_entity.pdbx_description
1 polymer ?
#
loop_
_entity_poly.entity_id
_entity_poly.type
_entity_poly.pdbx_seq_one_letter_code
_entity_poly.pdbx_strand_id
1 'polypeptide(L)'
;MSIPQLFTNSLFSGFSLHLLSVNQAWNTNFNQSILTGACLENTKIDDRTSFAQVICQYLYKNHDQQQRLPENQQDSLSSSDFETMLQDLMDAIEVTFNEDINWKIMLDAFESLQQKYQSHKIHLKSVEANANYRFVVRIIVKPSTKTAAIAQSFRQEYNLLALAKQNFATPQDIQTEQKIKQELSKSYKQN
;
A
#
# COMPACT_ATOMS: atom_id res chain seq x y z
N MET A 1 -17.03 -17.03 17.77
CA MET A 1 -15.63 -16.62 18.05
C MET A 1 -15.61 -15.11 18.08
N SER A 2 -15.52 -14.53 19.26
CA SER A 2 -15.61 -13.08 19.49
C SER A 2 -14.23 -12.45 19.33
N ILE A 3 -14.10 -11.50 18.41
CA ILE A 3 -12.91 -10.67 18.23
C ILE A 3 -12.89 -9.66 19.39
N PRO A 4 -11.81 -9.52 20.18
CA PRO A 4 -11.76 -8.50 21.22
C PRO A 4 -11.63 -7.14 20.54
N GLN A 5 -12.65 -6.29 20.67
CA GLN A 5 -12.49 -4.85 20.48
C GLN A 5 -11.60 -4.35 21.60
N LEU A 6 -10.43 -3.80 21.29
CA LEU A 6 -9.56 -3.20 22.27
C LEU A 6 -9.02 -1.85 21.77
N PHE A 7 -9.28 -0.84 22.60
CA PHE A 7 -8.73 0.51 22.65
C PHE A 7 -9.22 1.52 21.61
N THR A 8 -10.48 1.93 21.75
CA THR A 8 -10.86 3.31 21.44
C THR A 8 -10.67 4.16 22.70
N ASN A 9 -9.90 5.24 22.59
CA ASN A 9 -9.63 6.27 23.61
C ASN A 9 -8.72 5.90 24.79
N SER A 10 -7.42 5.72 24.54
CA SER A 10 -6.40 5.90 25.58
C SER A 10 -5.44 7.04 25.20
N LEU A 11 -5.45 8.10 26.00
CA LEU A 11 -4.39 9.11 26.01
C LEU A 11 -3.11 8.42 26.51
N PHE A 12 -2.17 8.11 25.63
CA PHE A 12 -0.85 7.62 26.01
C PHE A 12 0.03 8.78 26.49
N SER A 13 -0.40 9.48 27.55
CA SER A 13 0.46 10.43 28.24
C SER A 13 1.36 9.67 29.22
N GLY A 14 2.57 9.36 28.76
CA GLY A 14 3.70 9.02 29.61
C GLY A 14 3.77 7.58 30.10
N PHE A 15 4.19 6.65 29.23
CA PHE A 15 4.90 5.45 29.67
C PHE A 15 6.08 5.17 28.73
N SER A 16 7.27 5.29 29.29
CA SER A 16 8.52 4.77 28.73
C SER A 16 8.52 3.25 28.82
N LEU A 17 8.93 2.58 27.73
CA LEU A 17 9.06 1.14 27.55
C LEU A 17 7.81 0.29 27.82
N HIS A 18 7.06 -0.06 26.76
CA HIS A 18 6.83 -1.44 26.34
C HIS A 18 6.03 -1.45 25.03
N LEU A 19 6.59 -2.11 24.01
CA LEU A 19 5.98 -2.65 22.79
C LEU A 19 4.62 -2.06 22.37
N LEU A 20 4.56 -1.35 21.22
CA LEU A 20 3.32 -1.17 20.46
C LEU A 20 2.93 -2.54 19.85
N SER A 21 2.50 -3.49 20.67
CA SER A 21 2.04 -4.82 20.24
C SER A 21 0.59 -4.77 19.76
N VAL A 22 0.28 -3.79 18.90
CA VAL A 22 -1.05 -3.61 18.33
C VAL A 22 -0.95 -3.86 16.83
N ASN A 23 -1.56 -4.96 16.38
CA ASN A 23 -1.65 -5.29 14.96
C ASN A 23 -2.32 -4.16 14.15
N GLN A 24 -3.18 -3.36 14.79
CA GLN A 24 -3.91 -2.24 14.17
C GLN A 24 -4.06 -1.11 15.18
N ALA A 25 -3.67 0.11 14.80
CA ALA A 25 -3.80 1.33 15.59
C ALA A 25 -4.68 2.38 14.89
N TRP A 26 -5.80 1.92 14.33
CA TRP A 26 -6.76 2.78 13.63
C TRP A 26 -7.43 3.79 14.56
N ASN A 27 -7.60 5.02 14.09
CA ASN A 27 -8.25 6.10 14.84
C ASN A 27 -7.61 6.34 16.22
N THR A 28 -6.30 6.08 16.35
CA THR A 28 -5.53 6.29 17.59
C THR A 28 -4.82 7.64 17.57
N ASN A 29 -4.81 8.33 18.72
CA ASN A 29 -4.12 9.59 18.88
C ASN A 29 -2.77 9.41 19.58
N PHE A 30 -1.67 9.53 18.83
CA PHE A 30 -0.29 9.53 19.31
C PHE A 30 0.31 10.94 19.41
N ASN A 31 -0.50 12.00 19.36
CA ASN A 31 0.04 13.35 19.44
C ASN A 31 0.84 13.53 20.73
N GLN A 32 1.99 14.20 20.63
CA GLN A 32 2.90 14.49 21.75
C GLN A 32 3.45 13.24 22.45
N SER A 33 3.32 12.05 21.84
CA SER A 33 3.87 10.81 22.39
C SER A 33 5.37 10.70 22.15
N ILE A 34 6.07 10.01 23.06
CA ILE A 34 7.46 9.61 22.87
C ILE A 34 7.45 8.16 22.37
N LEU A 35 7.82 7.96 21.11
CA LEU A 35 7.86 6.64 20.45
C LEU A 35 9.29 6.11 20.27
N THR A 36 10.30 6.78 20.83
CA THR A 36 11.69 6.31 20.81
C THR A 36 11.79 4.90 21.40
N GLY A 37 12.30 3.96 20.61
CA GLY A 37 12.45 2.56 20.97
C GLY A 37 11.18 1.72 20.81
N ALA A 38 10.10 2.26 20.23
CA ALA A 38 8.91 1.48 19.93
C ALA A 38 9.17 0.45 18.82
N CYS A 39 8.46 -0.66 18.89
CA CYS A 39 8.40 -1.67 17.84
C CYS A 39 7.13 -1.47 17.01
N LEU A 40 7.23 -1.47 15.69
CA LEU A 40 6.10 -1.29 14.75
C LEU A 40 5.79 -2.54 13.94
N GLU A 41 6.25 -3.71 14.42
CA GLU A 41 6.00 -5.00 13.78
C GLU A 41 4.51 -5.22 13.59
N ASN A 42 4.10 -5.59 12.37
CA ASN A 42 2.71 -5.85 11.99
C ASN A 42 1.72 -4.70 12.28
N THR A 43 2.20 -3.48 12.53
CA THR A 43 1.34 -2.34 12.85
C THR A 43 0.73 -1.74 11.58
N LYS A 44 -0.59 -1.55 11.58
CA LYS A 44 -1.30 -0.81 10.54
C LYS A 44 -2.01 0.41 11.11
N ILE A 45 -1.92 1.53 10.40
CA ILE A 45 -2.59 2.79 10.77
C ILE A 45 -3.56 3.23 9.69
N ASP A 46 -4.51 4.08 10.04
CA ASP A 46 -5.45 4.68 9.09
C ASP A 46 -5.31 6.20 9.05
N ASP A 47 -6.07 6.83 8.17
CA ASP A 47 -6.07 8.28 7.97
C ASP A 47 -6.65 9.08 9.14
N ARG A 48 -7.20 8.40 10.15
CA ARG A 48 -7.69 9.00 11.40
C ARG A 48 -6.68 8.90 12.54
N THR A 49 -5.56 8.21 12.31
CA THR A 49 -4.48 8.07 13.29
C THR A 49 -3.61 9.32 13.27
N SER A 50 -3.32 9.93 14.42
CA SER A 50 -2.62 11.22 14.50
C SER A 50 -1.27 11.14 15.20
N PHE A 51 -0.24 11.80 14.66
CA PHE A 51 1.15 11.77 15.13
C PHE A 51 1.75 13.18 15.31
N ALA A 52 0.93 14.19 15.59
CA ALA A 52 1.39 15.57 15.72
C ALA A 52 2.35 15.71 16.90
N GLN A 53 3.52 16.31 16.68
CA GLN A 53 4.54 16.56 17.71
C GLN A 53 5.07 15.29 18.40
N VAL A 54 5.11 14.16 17.69
CA VAL A 54 5.75 12.93 18.20
C VAL A 54 7.27 13.10 18.30
N ILE A 55 7.84 12.60 19.40
CA ILE A 55 9.29 12.50 19.58
C ILE A 55 9.70 11.05 19.34
N CYS A 56 10.50 10.81 18.30
CA CYS A 56 10.94 9.47 17.94
C CYS A 56 12.37 9.51 17.39
N GLN A 57 13.34 9.06 18.19
CA GLN A 57 14.76 9.04 17.78
C GLN A 57 15.14 7.73 17.06
N TYR A 58 14.49 6.62 17.40
CA TYR A 58 14.67 5.34 16.71
C TYR A 58 13.49 4.42 16.95
N LEU A 59 13.32 3.42 16.09
CA LEU A 59 12.26 2.40 16.15
C LEU A 59 12.84 1.02 15.86
N TYR A 60 12.06 -0.03 16.12
CA TYR A 60 12.37 -1.40 15.72
C TYR A 60 11.30 -1.92 14.76
N LYS A 61 11.70 -2.55 13.65
CA LYS A 61 10.75 -3.13 12.69
C LYS A 61 10.16 -4.46 13.16
N ASN A 62 10.94 -5.23 13.91
CA ASN A 62 10.57 -6.57 14.36
C ASN A 62 10.55 -6.64 15.89
N HIS A 63 9.90 -7.67 16.43
CA HIS A 63 9.96 -7.99 17.86
C HIS A 63 11.41 -8.20 18.36
N ASP A 64 11.58 -8.25 19.68
CA ASP A 64 12.87 -8.43 20.34
C ASP A 64 13.93 -7.38 19.96
N GLN A 65 13.48 -6.16 19.65
CA GLN A 65 14.35 -5.03 19.31
C GLN A 65 15.24 -5.31 18.09
N GLN A 66 14.74 -6.10 17.15
CA GLN A 66 15.44 -6.39 15.91
C GLN A 66 15.17 -5.32 14.84
N GLN A 67 16.14 -5.13 13.95
CA GLN A 67 16.08 -4.15 12.86
C GLN A 67 15.77 -2.73 13.35
N ARG A 68 16.69 -2.17 14.15
CA ARG A 68 16.64 -0.77 14.57
C ARG A 68 16.68 0.14 13.35
N LEU A 69 15.88 1.20 13.36
CA LEU A 69 15.95 2.29 12.40
C LEU A 69 16.23 3.62 13.13
N PRO A 70 17.28 4.36 12.74
CA PRO A 70 18.34 3.96 11.81
C PRO A 70 19.16 2.76 12.35
N GLU A 71 19.83 2.01 11.48
CA GLU A 71 20.61 0.83 11.91
C GLU A 71 21.80 1.23 12.79
N ASN A 72 22.44 2.34 12.44
CA ASN A 72 23.55 2.90 13.19
C ASN A 72 23.06 3.55 14.50
N GLN A 73 23.60 3.12 15.64
CA GLN A 73 23.15 3.54 16.96
C GLN A 73 23.42 5.01 17.27
N GLN A 74 24.40 5.59 16.60
CA GLN A 74 24.80 6.98 16.73
C GLN A 74 23.84 7.93 15.98
N ASP A 75 23.03 7.40 15.07
CA ASP A 75 22.10 8.18 14.26
C ASP A 75 20.70 8.23 14.92
N SER A 76 19.94 9.26 14.57
CA SER A 76 18.54 9.46 14.99
C SER A 76 17.64 9.72 13.79
N LEU A 77 16.39 9.24 13.86
CA LEU A 77 15.36 9.53 12.87
C LEU A 77 15.08 11.04 12.83
N SER A 78 15.08 11.60 11.62
CA SER A 78 14.48 12.92 11.41
C SER A 78 12.95 12.82 11.39
N SER A 79 12.27 13.96 11.57
CA SER A 79 10.80 14.00 11.42
C SER A 79 10.35 13.55 10.03
N SER A 80 11.13 13.86 8.98
CA SER A 80 10.87 13.42 7.61
C SER A 80 10.98 11.90 7.45
N ASP A 81 12.01 11.29 8.06
CA ASP A 81 12.20 9.83 8.00
C ASP A 81 11.07 9.11 8.73
N PHE A 82 10.67 9.66 9.88
CA PHE A 82 9.53 9.15 10.64
C PHE A 82 8.23 9.24 9.83
N GLU A 83 7.93 10.40 9.23
CA GLU A 83 6.75 10.57 8.37
C GLU A 83 6.74 9.60 7.18
N THR A 84 7.88 9.40 6.55
CA THR A 84 8.03 8.42 5.45
C THR A 84 7.72 7.01 5.95
N MET A 85 8.24 6.63 7.13
CA MET A 85 7.97 5.32 7.73
C MET A 85 6.48 5.12 8.06
N LEU A 86 5.79 6.18 8.50
CA LEU A 86 4.34 6.11 8.73
C LEU A 86 3.56 5.84 7.42
N GLN A 87 4.04 6.30 6.27
CA GLN A 87 3.39 5.99 4.97
C GLN A 87 3.41 4.49 4.68
N ASP A 88 4.47 3.77 5.07
CA ASP A 88 4.57 2.32 4.91
C ASP A 88 3.56 1.58 5.79
N LEU A 89 3.24 2.13 6.97
CA LEU A 89 2.26 1.55 7.92
C LEU A 89 0.81 1.84 7.54
N MET A 90 0.56 2.79 6.62
CA MET A 90 -0.80 3.09 6.16
C MET A 90 -1.47 1.83 5.61
N ASP A 91 -2.61 1.49 6.18
CA ASP A 91 -3.42 0.38 5.70
C ASP A 91 -3.84 0.63 4.26
N ALA A 92 -3.79 -0.43 3.47
CA ALA A 92 -4.06 -0.39 2.06
C ALA A 92 -4.91 -1.60 1.68
N ILE A 93 -5.82 -1.37 0.75
CA ILE A 93 -6.58 -2.42 0.10
C ILE A 93 -5.63 -3.16 -0.84
N GLU A 94 -5.53 -4.47 -0.67
CA GLU A 94 -4.76 -5.32 -1.58
C GLU A 94 -5.67 -5.91 -2.65
N VAL A 95 -5.24 -5.81 -3.90
CA VAL A 95 -5.89 -6.42 -5.07
C VAL A 95 -4.86 -7.26 -5.80
N THR A 96 -5.04 -8.58 -5.75
CA THR A 96 -4.15 -9.55 -6.38
C THR A 96 -4.63 -9.89 -7.79
N PHE A 97 -3.70 -9.89 -8.73
CA PHE A 97 -3.87 -10.33 -10.11
C PHE A 97 -3.11 -11.66 -10.28
N ASN A 98 -3.82 -12.70 -10.72
CA ASN A 98 -3.27 -14.06 -10.82
C ASN A 98 -2.49 -14.32 -12.12
N GLU A 99 -2.48 -13.35 -13.02
CA GLU A 99 -1.87 -13.40 -14.35
C GLU A 99 -1.08 -12.10 -14.59
N ASP A 100 -0.36 -12.04 -15.71
CA ASP A 100 0.29 -10.81 -16.15
C ASP A 100 -0.71 -9.66 -16.22
N ILE A 101 -0.32 -8.50 -15.69
CA ILE A 101 -1.15 -7.31 -15.73
C ILE A 101 -1.01 -6.66 -17.12
N ASN A 102 -2.14 -6.41 -17.77
CA ASN A 102 -2.17 -5.44 -18.85
C ASN A 102 -2.15 -4.02 -18.25
N TRP A 103 -0.97 -3.38 -18.26
CA TRP A 103 -0.76 -2.09 -17.58
C TRP A 103 -1.71 -0.98 -18.02
N LYS A 104 -2.05 -0.94 -19.31
CA LYS A 104 -3.01 0.04 -19.83
C LYS A 104 -4.40 -0.19 -19.24
N ILE A 105 -4.89 -1.43 -19.24
CA ILE A 105 -6.19 -1.77 -18.66
C ILE A 105 -6.20 -1.52 -17.14
N MET A 106 -5.09 -1.81 -16.45
CA MET A 106 -4.97 -1.54 -15.01
C MET A 106 -5.12 -0.04 -14.72
N LEU A 107 -4.43 0.80 -15.49
CA LEU A 107 -4.53 2.26 -15.34
C LEU A 107 -5.95 2.75 -15.68
N ASP A 108 -6.53 2.31 -16.80
CA ASP A 108 -7.88 2.70 -17.22
C ASP A 108 -8.93 2.29 -16.16
N ALA A 109 -8.79 1.10 -15.56
CA ALA A 109 -9.65 0.62 -14.46
C ALA A 109 -9.43 1.42 -13.17
N PHE A 110 -8.20 1.83 -12.87
CA PHE A 110 -7.88 2.62 -11.68
C PHE A 110 -8.43 4.04 -11.79
N GLU A 111 -8.31 4.69 -12.95
CA GLU A 111 -8.92 5.99 -13.22
C GLU A 111 -10.44 5.93 -13.12
N SER A 112 -11.06 4.89 -13.69
CA SER A 112 -12.50 4.64 -13.57
C SER A 112 -12.94 4.47 -12.11
N LEU A 113 -12.11 3.83 -11.28
CA LEU A 113 -12.34 3.72 -9.84
C LEU A 113 -12.34 5.09 -9.16
N GLN A 114 -11.37 5.95 -9.48
CA GLN A 114 -11.29 7.32 -8.94
C GLN A 114 -12.51 8.16 -9.36
N GLN A 115 -12.96 8.03 -10.61
CA GLN A 115 -14.15 8.73 -11.12
C GLN A 115 -15.46 8.22 -10.49
N LYS A 116 -15.56 6.93 -10.19
CA LYS A 116 -16.75 6.34 -9.55
C LYS A 116 -16.87 6.72 -8.08
N TYR A 117 -15.74 6.84 -7.39
CA TYR A 117 -15.67 7.14 -5.96
C TYR A 117 -15.09 8.54 -5.70
N GLN A 118 -15.56 9.57 -6.40
CA GLN A 118 -15.07 10.97 -6.28
C GLN A 118 -15.09 11.55 -4.87
N SER A 119 -15.96 11.05 -3.99
CA SER A 119 -16.01 11.46 -2.58
C SER A 119 -14.90 10.85 -1.72
N HIS A 120 -14.10 9.93 -2.27
CA HIS A 120 -12.97 9.28 -1.61
C HIS A 120 -11.66 9.72 -2.27
N LYS A 121 -10.62 9.94 -1.47
CA LYS A 121 -9.26 10.10 -1.96
C LYS A 121 -8.66 8.71 -2.14
N ILE A 122 -8.49 8.30 -3.40
CA ILE A 122 -7.97 7.00 -3.78
C ILE A 122 -6.58 7.19 -4.41
N HIS A 123 -5.57 6.58 -3.81
CA HIS A 123 -4.17 6.69 -4.25
C HIS A 123 -3.55 5.31 -4.42
N LEU A 124 -2.76 5.15 -5.49
CA LEU A 124 -1.92 3.98 -5.68
C LEU A 124 -0.76 4.05 -4.68
N LYS A 125 -0.60 3.02 -3.84
CA LYS A 125 0.52 2.91 -2.88
C LYS A 125 1.69 2.16 -3.50
N SER A 126 1.44 0.95 -4.00
CA SER A 126 2.47 0.13 -4.61
C SER A 126 1.89 -0.87 -5.61
N VAL A 127 2.76 -1.36 -6.49
CA VAL A 127 2.53 -2.52 -7.34
C VAL A 127 3.71 -3.44 -7.18
N GLU A 128 3.48 -4.64 -6.67
CA GLU A 128 4.54 -5.58 -6.31
C GLU A 128 4.31 -6.93 -6.99
N ALA A 129 5.36 -7.50 -7.58
CA ALA A 129 5.33 -8.90 -8.00
C ALA A 129 5.69 -9.79 -6.81
N ASN A 130 4.84 -10.76 -6.51
CA ASN A 130 5.17 -11.79 -5.52
C ASN A 130 6.01 -12.92 -6.16
N ALA A 131 6.49 -13.84 -5.33
CA ALA A 131 7.36 -14.95 -5.75
C ALA A 131 6.77 -15.85 -6.85
N ASN A 132 5.46 -15.81 -7.08
CA ASN A 132 4.76 -16.57 -8.11
C ASN A 132 4.45 -15.75 -9.37
N TYR A 133 5.14 -14.62 -9.58
CA TYR A 133 4.88 -13.68 -10.68
C TYR A 133 3.46 -13.13 -10.69
N ARG A 134 2.75 -13.18 -9.56
CA ARG A 134 1.44 -12.53 -9.41
C ARG A 134 1.65 -11.13 -8.89
N PHE A 135 0.94 -10.19 -9.48
CA PHE A 135 1.02 -8.80 -9.06
C PHE A 135 0.02 -8.50 -7.95
N VAL A 136 0.47 -7.77 -6.95
CA VAL A 136 -0.34 -7.22 -5.86
C VAL A 136 -0.33 -5.71 -6.00
N VAL A 137 -1.51 -5.14 -6.26
CA VAL A 137 -1.74 -3.70 -6.29
C VAL A 137 -2.27 -3.27 -4.94
N ARG A 138 -1.60 -2.31 -4.30
CA ARG A 138 -2.02 -1.72 -3.02
C ARG A 138 -2.59 -0.33 -3.22
N ILE A 139 -3.78 -0.09 -2.71
CA ILE A 139 -4.51 1.18 -2.86
C ILE A 139 -4.88 1.73 -1.48
N ILE A 140 -4.53 2.98 -1.23
CA ILE A 140 -5.00 3.73 -0.05
C ILE A 140 -6.33 4.39 -0.41
N VAL A 141 -7.32 4.26 0.47
CA VAL A 141 -8.63 4.89 0.33
C VAL A 141 -8.94 5.70 1.58
N LYS A 142 -9.29 6.97 1.39
CA LYS A 142 -9.70 7.87 2.47
C LYS A 142 -11.09 8.47 2.18
N PRO A 143 -12.06 8.39 3.10
CA PRO A 143 -12.02 7.66 4.37
C PRO A 143 -11.97 6.13 4.14
N SER A 144 -11.38 5.38 5.06
CA SER A 144 -11.21 3.91 4.98
C SER A 144 -12.52 3.09 5.09
N THR A 145 -13.67 3.75 5.16
CA THR A 145 -14.98 3.13 5.11
C THR A 145 -15.30 2.68 3.69
N LYS A 146 -15.64 1.39 3.47
CA LYS A 146 -16.00 0.74 2.18
C LYS A 146 -14.86 0.11 1.36
N THR A 147 -13.75 -0.25 2.00
CA THR A 147 -12.60 -0.89 1.36
C THR A 147 -12.93 -2.13 0.52
N ALA A 148 -13.76 -3.05 1.02
CA ALA A 148 -14.11 -4.27 0.29
C ALA A 148 -14.87 -4.01 -1.03
N ALA A 149 -15.83 -3.08 -1.03
CA ALA A 149 -16.62 -2.73 -2.22
C ALA A 149 -15.77 -2.04 -3.29
N ILE A 150 -14.82 -1.20 -2.87
CA ILE A 150 -13.87 -0.54 -3.77
C ILE A 150 -12.92 -1.57 -4.40
N ALA A 151 -12.39 -2.51 -3.59
CA ALA A 151 -11.57 -3.61 -4.08
C ALA A 151 -12.29 -4.47 -5.14
N GLN A 152 -13.56 -4.80 -4.86
CA GLN A 152 -14.40 -5.55 -5.78
C GLN A 152 -14.67 -4.77 -7.07
N SER A 153 -15.02 -3.48 -6.96
CA SER A 153 -15.27 -2.64 -8.11
C SER A 153 -14.03 -2.51 -9.00
N PHE A 154 -12.84 -2.40 -8.42
CA PHE A 154 -11.59 -2.34 -9.19
C PHE A 154 -11.33 -3.63 -9.97
N ARG A 155 -11.49 -4.79 -9.31
CA ARG A 155 -11.38 -6.10 -9.97
C ARG A 155 -12.39 -6.29 -11.10
N GLN A 156 -13.64 -5.89 -10.89
CA GLN A 156 -14.69 -6.00 -11.89
C GLN A 156 -14.38 -5.15 -13.12
N GLU A 157 -13.99 -3.90 -12.92
CA GLU A 157 -13.67 -2.99 -14.02
C GLU A 157 -12.49 -3.51 -14.86
N TYR A 158 -11.42 -3.94 -14.19
CA TYR A 158 -10.28 -4.55 -14.88
C TYR A 158 -10.70 -5.75 -15.72
N ASN A 159 -11.48 -6.67 -15.15
CA ASN A 159 -11.93 -7.88 -15.86
C ASN A 159 -12.81 -7.53 -17.06
N LEU A 160 -13.71 -6.55 -16.94
CA LEU A 160 -14.56 -6.10 -18.04
C LEU A 160 -13.74 -5.53 -19.20
N LEU A 161 -12.78 -4.66 -18.90
CA LEU A 161 -11.88 -4.08 -19.91
C LEU A 161 -10.96 -5.13 -20.54
N ALA A 162 -10.48 -6.10 -19.76
CA ALA A 162 -9.68 -7.21 -20.27
C ALA A 162 -10.48 -8.11 -21.24
N LEU A 163 -11.72 -8.45 -20.88
CA LEU A 163 -12.63 -9.21 -21.75
C LEU A 163 -12.96 -8.43 -23.02
N ALA A 164 -13.25 -7.14 -22.91
CA ALA A 164 -13.49 -6.29 -24.08
C ALA A 164 -12.29 -6.29 -25.03
N LYS A 165 -11.07 -6.10 -24.50
CA LYS A 165 -9.85 -6.14 -25.32
C LYS A 165 -9.66 -7.48 -26.05
N GLN A 166 -9.95 -8.60 -25.40
CA GLN A 166 -9.86 -9.92 -26.03
C GLN A 166 -10.90 -10.08 -27.15
N ASN A 167 -12.12 -9.57 -26.95
CA ASN A 167 -13.19 -9.66 -27.94
C ASN A 167 -13.01 -8.73 -29.15
N PHE A 168 -12.28 -7.61 -28.98
CA PHE A 168 -12.03 -6.63 -30.05
C PHE A 168 -10.65 -6.75 -30.69
N ALA A 169 -9.75 -7.59 -30.18
CA ALA A 169 -8.47 -7.85 -30.83
C ALA A 169 -8.71 -8.59 -32.15
N THR A 170 -8.57 -7.87 -33.27
CA THR A 170 -8.65 -8.50 -34.59
C THR A 170 -7.34 -9.24 -34.90
N PRO A 171 -7.35 -10.27 -35.77
CA PRO A 171 -6.13 -10.92 -36.22
C PRO A 171 -5.08 -9.94 -36.78
N GLN A 172 -5.52 -8.83 -37.39
CA GLN A 172 -4.66 -7.77 -37.91
C GLN A 172 -3.96 -6.96 -36.82
N ASP A 173 -4.62 -6.68 -35.70
CA ASP A 173 -4.01 -5.97 -34.57
C ASP A 173 -2.89 -6.81 -33.96
N ILE A 174 -3.14 -8.12 -33.80
CA ILE A 174 -2.15 -9.09 -33.29
C ILE A 174 -0.95 -9.16 -34.23
N GLN A 175 -1.18 -9.22 -35.54
CA GLN A 175 -0.11 -9.30 -36.53
C GLN A 175 0.71 -8.02 -36.62
N THR A 176 0.07 -6.86 -36.46
CA THR A 176 0.75 -5.56 -36.44
C THR A 176 1.64 -5.44 -35.22
N GLU A 177 1.15 -5.84 -34.03
CA GLU A 177 1.93 -5.83 -32.80
C GLU A 177 3.12 -6.81 -32.87
N GLN A 178 2.94 -7.99 -33.47
CA GLN A 178 4.01 -8.96 -33.70
C GLN A 178 5.08 -8.41 -34.66
N LYS A 179 4.67 -7.72 -35.72
CA LYS A 179 5.59 -7.14 -36.71
C LYS A 179 6.44 -6.03 -36.10
N ILE A 180 5.83 -5.14 -35.30
CA ILE A 180 6.53 -4.11 -34.54
C ILE A 180 7.55 -4.72 -33.56
N LYS A 181 7.15 -5.76 -32.80
CA LYS A 181 8.06 -6.46 -31.87
C LYS A 181 9.24 -7.11 -32.59
N GLN A 182 9.02 -7.69 -33.77
CA GLN A 182 10.09 -8.27 -34.59
C GLN A 182 11.06 -7.22 -35.12
N GLU A 183 10.56 -6.06 -35.57
CA GLU A 183 11.39 -4.96 -36.06
C GLU A 183 12.23 -4.36 -34.93
N LEU A 184 11.63 -4.13 -33.76
CA LEU A 184 12.35 -3.69 -32.57
C LEU A 184 13.42 -4.72 -32.15
N SER A 185 13.09 -6.01 -32.10
CA SER A 185 14.05 -7.07 -31.77
C SER A 185 15.24 -7.13 -32.74
N LYS A 186 15.05 -6.78 -34.02
CA LYS A 186 16.14 -6.74 -35.00
C LYS A 186 17.03 -5.51 -34.78
N SER A 187 16.43 -4.35 -34.48
CA SER A 187 17.16 -3.11 -34.17
C SER A 187 18.06 -3.27 -32.94
N TYR A 188 17.60 -3.94 -31.88
CA TYR A 188 18.40 -4.16 -30.67
C TYR A 188 19.55 -5.17 -30.83
N LYS A 189 19.54 -6.01 -31.87
CA LYS A 189 20.61 -6.99 -32.15
C LYS A 189 21.71 -6.43 -33.07
N GLN A 190 21.52 -5.23 -33.61
CA GLN A 190 22.46 -4.57 -34.53
C GLN A 190 23.30 -3.47 -33.85
N ASN A 191 23.09 -3.23 -32.56
CA ASN A 191 23.92 -2.40 -31.68
C ASN A 191 24.60 -3.28 -30.62
#